data_AF-A0A0S4IT38-F1
#
_entry.id   AF-A0A0S4IT38-F1
#
_cell.length_a   1.000
_cell.length_b   1.000
_cell.length_c   1.000
_cell.angle_alpha   90.00
_cell.angle_beta   90.00
_cell.angle_gamma   90.00
#
_symmetry.space_group_name_H-M   'P 1'
#
loop_
_entity.id
_entity.type
_entity.pdbx_description
1 polymer ?
#
loop_
_entity_poly.entity_id
_entity_poly.type
_entity_poly.pdbx_seq_one_letter_code
_entity_poly.pdbx_strand_id
1 'polypeptide(L)'
;MSGPDASLSKTPSTPLALPPRTVWCEDTENDDPTLSGGNCTYNDPVLYKTARDADIEARPDLKRLFDSITLSAVKLQALMANHYSGGGTQNVWNVSCQWVRDNQDIWKPWIVNTPPTPAASSSAIGLIA
;
A
#
# COMPACT_ATOMS: atom_id res chain seq x y z
N MET A 1 -4.63 -7.33 -13.79
CA MET A 1 -4.40 -5.88 -13.65
C MET A 1 -3.14 -5.65 -12.83
N SER A 2 -2.35 -4.61 -13.14
CA SER A 2 -1.18 -4.21 -12.36
C SER A 2 -1.60 -3.60 -11.01
N GLY A 3 -0.69 -3.57 -10.03
CA GLY A 3 -0.92 -2.89 -8.75
C GLY A 3 -1.15 -1.37 -8.93
N PRO A 4 -1.18 -0.59 -7.84
CA PRO A 4 -1.29 0.86 -7.92
C PRO A 4 -0.24 1.46 -8.87
N ASP A 5 -0.69 2.14 -9.92
CA ASP A 5 0.14 2.76 -10.95
C ASP A 5 -0.20 4.26 -11.07
N ALA A 6 0.82 5.11 -10.92
CA ALA A 6 0.67 6.56 -10.99
C ALA A 6 0.14 7.05 -12.36
N SER A 7 0.44 6.35 -13.45
CA SER A 7 0.01 6.73 -14.79
C SER A 7 -1.51 6.72 -14.94
N LEU A 8 -2.20 5.79 -14.28
CA LEU A 8 -3.66 5.67 -14.30
C LEU A 8 -4.38 6.85 -13.62
N SER A 9 -3.66 7.64 -12.81
CA SER A 9 -4.22 8.85 -12.19
C SER A 9 -4.17 10.08 -13.11
N LYS A 10 -3.33 10.04 -14.16
CA LYS A 10 -3.08 11.16 -15.08
C LYS A 10 -3.65 10.93 -16.47
N THR A 11 -3.82 9.67 -16.85
CA THR A 11 -4.34 9.28 -18.15
C THR A 11 -5.70 8.64 -17.98
N PRO A 12 -6.77 9.19 -18.61
CA PRO A 12 -8.06 8.52 -18.66
C PRO A 12 -7.89 7.13 -19.28
N SER A 13 -8.18 6.10 -18.50
CA SER A 13 -8.00 4.71 -18.90
C SER A 13 -9.25 3.89 -18.57
N THR A 14 -9.64 2.99 -19.47
CA THR A 14 -10.71 2.02 -19.22
C THR A 14 -10.10 0.63 -19.10
N PRO A 15 -10.39 -0.13 -18.03
CA PRO A 15 -9.94 -1.52 -17.92
C PRO A 15 -10.48 -2.34 -19.10
N LEU A 16 -9.60 -3.14 -19.72
CA LEU A 16 -10.00 -4.11 -20.73
C LEU A 16 -10.49 -5.39 -20.03
N ALA A 17 -11.60 -5.93 -20.51
CA ALA A 17 -12.06 -7.25 -20.09
C ALA A 17 -11.21 -8.31 -20.80
N LEU A 18 -10.36 -9.00 -20.04
CA LEU A 18 -9.54 -10.11 -20.53
C LEU A 18 -10.22 -11.47 -20.21
N PRO A 19 -9.96 -12.52 -21.01
CA PRO A 19 -10.32 -13.90 -20.66
C PRO A 19 -9.74 -14.33 -19.31
N PRO A 20 -10.46 -15.13 -18.52
CA PRO A 20 -9.96 -15.60 -17.23
C PRO A 20 -8.67 -16.42 -17.39
N ARG A 21 -7.82 -16.38 -16.36
CA ARG A 21 -6.62 -17.22 -16.29
C ARG A 21 -6.99 -18.71 -16.37
N THR A 22 -6.45 -19.39 -17.37
CA THR A 22 -6.52 -20.84 -17.56
C THR A 22 -5.11 -21.42 -17.63
N VAL A 23 -4.97 -22.75 -17.68
CA VAL A 23 -3.67 -23.41 -17.89
C VAL A 23 -3.00 -22.95 -19.19
N TRP A 24 -3.80 -22.68 -20.22
CA TRP A 24 -3.33 -22.22 -21.53
C TRP A 24 -2.67 -20.84 -21.49
N CYS A 25 -3.07 -19.99 -20.53
CA CYS A 25 -2.45 -18.68 -20.31
C CYS A 25 -1.00 -18.78 -19.81
N GLU A 26 -0.62 -19.89 -19.20
CA GLU A 26 0.74 -20.10 -18.68
C GLU A 26 1.58 -20.99 -19.62
N ASP A 27 0.95 -21.54 -20.65
CA ASP A 27 1.60 -22.41 -21.62
C ASP A 27 2.36 -21.57 -22.64
N THR A 28 3.68 -21.57 -22.52
CA THR A 28 4.57 -20.84 -23.43
C THR A 28 4.68 -21.49 -24.81
N GLU A 29 4.16 -22.70 -24.99
CA GLU A 29 4.13 -23.43 -26.26
C GLU A 29 2.76 -23.32 -26.97
N ASN A 30 1.80 -22.62 -26.36
CA ASN A 30 0.50 -22.36 -26.98
C ASN A 30 0.60 -21.26 -28.05
N ASP A 31 0.31 -21.62 -29.30
CA ASP A 31 0.33 -20.72 -30.46
C ASP A 31 -0.87 -19.74 -30.52
N ASP A 32 -1.87 -19.86 -29.65
CA ASP A 32 -3.00 -18.94 -29.60
C ASP A 32 -2.64 -17.64 -28.83
N PRO A 33 -2.45 -16.50 -29.52
CA PRO A 33 -2.07 -15.25 -28.85
C PRO A 33 -3.16 -14.72 -27.93
N THR A 34 -4.43 -15.11 -28.12
CA THR A 34 -5.56 -14.68 -27.28
C THR A 34 -5.59 -15.36 -25.92
N LEU A 35 -4.85 -16.45 -25.76
CA LEU A 35 -4.72 -17.25 -24.55
C LEU A 35 -3.28 -17.21 -24.02
N SER A 36 -2.57 -16.10 -24.19
CA SER A 36 -1.24 -15.90 -23.60
C SER A 36 -1.32 -15.24 -22.22
N GLY A 37 -0.29 -15.39 -21.38
CA GLY A 37 -0.28 -14.81 -20.03
C GLY A 37 -0.57 -13.32 -20.03
N GLY A 38 0.03 -12.56 -20.96
CA GLY A 38 -0.22 -11.12 -21.11
C GLY A 38 -1.66 -10.75 -21.51
N ASN A 39 -2.41 -11.70 -22.09
CA ASN A 39 -3.78 -11.50 -22.57
C ASN A 39 -4.83 -12.16 -21.68
N CYS A 40 -4.44 -12.74 -20.53
CA CYS A 40 -5.38 -13.29 -19.57
C CYS A 40 -5.49 -12.45 -18.30
N THR A 41 -6.64 -12.54 -17.63
CA THR A 41 -6.88 -11.85 -16.36
C THR A 41 -6.15 -12.55 -15.24
N TYR A 42 -5.10 -11.91 -14.71
CA TYR A 42 -4.55 -12.28 -13.41
C TYR A 42 -5.42 -11.77 -12.27
N ASN A 43 -5.50 -12.56 -11.20
CA ASN A 43 -6.08 -12.14 -9.93
C ASN A 43 -5.45 -10.80 -9.51
N ASP A 44 -6.27 -9.91 -8.96
CA ASP A 44 -5.79 -8.61 -8.51
C ASP A 44 -4.70 -8.80 -7.44
N PRO A 45 -3.52 -8.20 -7.62
CA PRO A 45 -2.44 -8.33 -6.65
C PRO A 45 -2.89 -7.72 -5.32
N VAL A 46 -2.93 -8.55 -4.28
CA VAL A 46 -3.25 -8.11 -2.92
C VAL A 46 -1.96 -7.62 -2.25
N LEU A 47 -1.99 -6.39 -1.74
CA LEU A 47 -0.90 -5.87 -0.92
C LEU A 47 -1.09 -6.33 0.53
N TYR A 48 -0.21 -7.20 0.98
CA TYR A 48 -0.19 -7.69 2.36
C TYR A 48 0.71 -6.82 3.23
N LYS A 49 0.29 -6.61 4.48
CA LYS A 49 1.14 -6.05 5.53
C LYS A 49 1.70 -7.20 6.35
N THR A 50 2.99 -7.19 6.57
CA THR A 50 3.68 -8.20 7.37
C THR A 50 4.55 -7.52 8.41
N ALA A 51 4.71 -8.18 9.55
CA ALA A 51 5.59 -7.78 10.64
C ALA A 51 6.09 -9.04 11.34
N ARG A 52 7.19 -8.94 12.10
CA ARG A 52 7.68 -10.06 12.89
C ARG A 52 6.77 -10.28 14.10
N ASP A 53 6.49 -11.54 14.42
CA ASP A 53 5.61 -11.91 15.54
C ASP A 53 6.07 -11.25 16.85
N ALA A 54 7.37 -11.34 17.16
CA ALA A 54 7.96 -10.73 18.36
C ALA A 54 7.76 -9.21 18.45
N ASP A 55 7.77 -8.48 17.33
CA ASP A 55 7.55 -7.03 17.32
C ASP A 55 6.09 -6.69 17.62
N ILE A 56 5.17 -7.46 17.04
CA ILE A 56 3.72 -7.24 17.16
C ILE A 56 3.20 -7.64 18.54
N GLU A 57 3.77 -8.69 19.14
CA GLU A 57 3.50 -9.08 20.53
C GLU A 57 4.00 -8.02 21.53
N ALA A 58 5.21 -7.49 21.33
CA ALA A 58 5.77 -6.45 22.19
C ALA A 58 5.09 -5.08 22.01
N ARG A 59 4.46 -4.84 20.86
CA ARG A 59 3.90 -3.55 20.45
C ARG A 59 2.44 -3.69 19.99
N PRO A 60 1.48 -3.90 20.92
CA PRO A 60 0.06 -3.97 20.59
C PRO A 60 -0.45 -2.66 19.96
N ASP A 61 0.20 -1.54 20.25
CA ASP A 61 -0.01 -0.25 19.61
C ASP A 61 0.27 -0.30 18.11
N LEU A 62 1.42 -0.86 17.75
CA LEU A 62 1.86 -1.00 16.37
C LEU A 62 0.98 -2.01 15.61
N LYS A 63 0.61 -3.11 16.28
CA LYS A 63 -0.37 -4.07 15.74
C LYS A 63 -1.67 -3.39 15.35
N ARG A 64 -2.24 -2.61 16.27
CA ARG A 64 -3.50 -1.89 16.05
C ARG A 64 -3.37 -0.93 14.87
N LEU A 65 -2.27 -0.20 14.77
CA LEU A 65 -2.01 0.69 13.63
C LEU A 65 -1.99 -0.09 12.31
N PHE A 66 -1.21 -1.17 12.21
CA PHE A 66 -1.15 -1.98 10.98
C PHE A 66 -2.50 -2.59 10.61
N ASP A 67 -3.25 -3.08 11.59
CA ASP A 67 -4.61 -3.61 11.39
C ASP A 67 -5.58 -2.53 10.91
N SER A 68 -5.40 -1.27 11.34
CA SER A 68 -6.34 -0.18 11.06
C SER A 68 -6.03 0.61 9.77
N ILE A 69 -4.77 0.63 9.32
CA ILE A 69 -4.38 1.33 8.08
C ILE A 69 -5.21 0.80 6.91
N THR A 70 -5.89 1.67 6.17
CA THR A 70 -6.64 1.28 4.98
C THR A 70 -6.41 2.30 3.88
N LEU A 71 -5.65 1.92 2.86
CA LEU A 71 -5.44 2.73 1.67
C LEU A 71 -5.93 1.95 0.45
N SER A 72 -6.90 2.50 -0.27
CA SER A 72 -7.35 1.93 -1.53
C SER A 72 -6.28 2.11 -2.60
N ALA A 73 -6.31 1.25 -3.63
CA ALA A 73 -5.42 1.37 -4.77
C ALA A 73 -5.50 2.78 -5.40
N VAL A 74 -6.70 3.35 -5.53
CA VAL A 74 -6.92 4.71 -6.05
C VAL A 74 -6.20 5.78 -5.20
N LYS A 75 -6.28 5.68 -3.86
CA LYS A 75 -5.58 6.61 -2.96
C LYS A 75 -4.05 6.47 -3.09
N LEU A 76 -3.55 5.25 -3.22
CA LEU A 76 -2.12 4.99 -3.46
C LEU A 76 -1.66 5.54 -4.82
N GLN A 77 -2.45 5.33 -5.88
CA GLN A 77 -2.18 5.87 -7.22
C GLN A 77 -2.03 7.40 -7.18
N ALA A 78 -2.98 8.09 -6.53
CA ALA A 78 -2.95 9.54 -6.37
C ALA A 78 -1.73 10.03 -5.58
N LEU A 79 -1.34 9.30 -4.53
CA LEU A 79 -0.11 9.61 -3.78
C LEU A 79 1.14 9.44 -4.64
N MET A 80 1.25 8.32 -5.36
CA MET A 80 2.38 8.03 -6.24
C MET A 80 2.50 9.06 -7.36
N ALA A 81 1.38 9.57 -7.87
CA ALA A 81 1.33 10.58 -8.93
C ALA A 81 1.97 11.94 -8.55
N ASN A 82 2.02 12.25 -7.25
CA ASN A 82 2.67 13.45 -6.71
C ASN A 82 4.19 13.29 -6.58
N HIS A 83 4.69 12.05 -6.57
CA HIS A 83 6.12 11.76 -6.48
C HIS A 83 6.82 11.94 -7.84
N TYR A 84 8.11 12.31 -7.84
CA TYR A 84 8.93 12.46 -9.06
C TYR A 84 8.83 11.26 -10.02
N SER A 85 8.94 10.03 -9.50
CA SER A 85 8.84 8.81 -10.33
C SER A 85 7.44 8.58 -10.91
N GLY A 86 6.39 9.14 -10.30
CA GLY A 86 5.04 9.16 -10.85
C GLY A 86 4.77 10.36 -11.76
N GLY A 87 5.79 11.16 -12.09
CA GLY A 87 5.70 12.38 -12.88
C GLY A 87 5.19 13.60 -12.12
N GLY A 88 5.24 13.58 -10.78
CA GLY A 88 4.94 14.72 -9.92
C GLY A 88 6.18 15.56 -9.62
N THR A 89 6.06 16.48 -8.67
CA THR A 89 7.10 17.49 -8.36
C THR A 89 7.66 17.38 -6.95
N GLN A 90 7.35 16.31 -6.22
CA GLN A 90 7.72 16.16 -4.82
C GLN A 90 8.49 14.85 -4.58
N ASN A 91 9.33 14.83 -3.54
CA ASN A 91 9.95 13.59 -3.03
C ASN A 91 8.98 12.83 -2.11
N VAL A 92 9.31 11.59 -1.77
CA VAL A 92 8.47 10.72 -0.91
C VAL A 92 8.14 11.38 0.43
N TRP A 93 9.13 12.06 1.04
CA TRP A 93 8.96 12.72 2.33
C TRP A 93 7.90 13.82 2.27
N ASN A 94 8.00 14.74 1.31
CA ASN A 94 7.09 15.86 1.16
C ASN A 94 5.67 15.39 0.84
N VAL A 95 5.52 14.42 -0.08
CA VAL A 95 4.22 13.83 -0.41
C VAL A 95 3.58 13.19 0.83
N SER A 96 4.35 12.40 1.58
CA SER A 96 3.86 11.72 2.78
C SER A 96 3.46 12.72 3.87
N CYS A 97 4.29 13.72 4.14
CA CYS A 97 4.00 14.75 5.14
C CYS A 97 2.77 15.57 4.78
N GLN A 98 2.62 15.96 3.51
CA GLN A 98 1.45 16.68 3.05
C GLN A 98 0.20 15.81 3.19
N TRP A 99 0.24 14.54 2.77
CA TRP A 99 -0.88 13.63 2.91
C TRP A 99 -1.33 13.48 4.36
N VAL A 100 -0.38 13.30 5.30
CA VAL A 100 -0.70 13.24 6.74
C VAL A 100 -1.36 14.53 7.23
N ARG A 101 -0.91 15.71 6.78
CA ARG A 101 -1.54 16.98 7.20
C ARG A 101 -2.97 17.13 6.67
N ASP A 102 -3.18 16.74 5.42
CA ASP A 102 -4.41 17.02 4.68
C ASP A 102 -5.50 15.95 4.91
N ASN A 103 -5.14 14.75 5.38
CA ASN A 103 -6.04 13.59 5.46
C ASN A 103 -6.28 13.11 6.90
N GLN A 104 -6.36 14.05 7.85
CA GLN A 104 -6.50 13.72 9.27
C GLN A 104 -7.78 12.96 9.59
N ASP A 105 -8.86 13.25 8.89
CA ASP A 105 -10.13 12.52 8.95
C ASP A 105 -9.96 11.04 8.60
N ILE A 106 -9.03 10.72 7.70
CA ILE A 106 -8.75 9.35 7.27
C ILE A 106 -7.90 8.61 8.32
N TRP A 107 -6.77 9.19 8.76
CA TRP A 107 -5.82 8.45 9.60
C TRP A 107 -6.04 8.59 11.09
N LYS A 108 -6.71 9.64 11.58
CA LYS A 108 -6.97 9.77 13.03
C LYS A 108 -7.68 8.55 13.59
N PRO A 109 -8.77 8.01 12.97
CA PRO A 109 -9.41 6.79 13.46
C PRO A 109 -8.48 5.58 13.56
N TRP A 110 -7.37 5.55 12.81
CA TRP A 110 -6.38 4.46 12.88
C TRP A 110 -5.57 4.48 14.18
N ILE A 111 -5.53 5.63 14.87
CA ILE A 111 -4.78 5.85 16.12
C ILE A 111 -5.67 6.15 17.33
N VAL A 112 -6.97 6.41 17.13
CA VAL A 112 -7.93 6.55 18.23
C VAL A 112 -8.16 5.15 18.82
N ASN A 113 -7.81 4.96 20.10
CA ASN A 113 -7.82 3.68 20.83
C ASN A 113 -6.61 2.75 20.61
N THR A 114 -5.46 3.30 20.20
CA THR A 114 -4.21 2.57 20.29
C THR A 114 -3.93 2.26 21.77
N PRO A 115 -3.83 0.97 22.19
CA PRO A 115 -3.48 0.64 23.57
C PRO A 115 -2.16 1.33 23.91
N PRO A 116 -1.99 1.91 25.11
CA PRO A 116 -0.71 2.45 25.50
C PRO A 116 0.34 1.35 25.33
N THR A 117 1.45 1.67 24.65
CA THR A 117 2.61 0.78 24.62
C THR A 117 2.92 0.40 26.07
N PRO A 118 3.10 -0.90 26.42
CA PRO A 118 3.59 -1.25 27.73
C PRO A 118 4.82 -0.39 27.98
N ALA A 119 4.80 0.42 29.05
CA ALA A 119 5.86 1.37 29.32
C ALA A 119 7.19 0.64 29.13
N ALA A 120 8.01 1.08 28.18
CA ALA A 120 9.38 0.60 28.08
C ALA A 120 9.95 0.79 29.48
N SER A 121 10.22 -0.32 30.18
CA SER A 121 10.59 -0.34 31.58
C SER A 121 11.61 0.75 31.81
N SER A 122 11.20 1.75 32.59
CA SER A 122 11.96 2.88 33.09
C SER A 122 13.48 2.69 33.00
N SER A 123 14.09 3.26 31.96
CA SER A 123 15.44 3.79 32.08
C SER A 123 15.30 5.29 32.12
N ALA A 124 15.18 5.81 33.34
CA ALA A 124 15.55 7.17 33.64
C ALA A 124 17.03 7.35 33.23
N ILE A 125 17.26 7.80 32.00
CA ILE A 125 18.51 8.48 31.67
C ILE A 125 18.22 9.94 31.96
N GLY A 126 18.76 10.39 33.10
CA GLY A 126 18.57 11.73 33.60
C GLY A 126 18.91 12.79 32.56
N LEU A 127 18.09 13.84 32.55
CA LEU A 127 18.61 15.17 32.26
C LEU A 127 19.83 15.37 33.16
N ILE A 128 21.02 15.39 32.56
CA ILE A 128 22.14 16.13 33.12
C ILE A 128 21.99 17.54 32.55
N ALA A 129 22.08 18.50 33.48
CA ALA A 129 21.88 19.93 33.31
C ALA A 129 22.73 20.56 32.18
#